data_AF-A0A957GPT9-F1
#
_entry.id   AF-A0A957GPT9-F1
#
_cell.length_a   1.000
_cell.length_b   1.000
_cell.length_c   1.000
_cell.angle_alpha   90.00
_cell.angle_beta   90.00
_cell.angle_gamma   90.00
#
_symmetry.space_group_name_H-M   'P 1'
#
loop_
_entity.id
_entity.type
_entity.pdbx_description
1 polymer ?
#
loop_
_entity_poly.entity_id
_entity_poly.type
_entity_poly.pdbx_seq_one_letter_code
_entity_poly.pdbx_strand_id
1 'polypeptide(L)'
;MLIQIHMLQNYVPSLLNRDDSGAAKSAPFGGRQRGRISSQCLKRSIRLSDSFQDAFKKDGLLADRTKRLPKLVAAALRELGAGEAVCTAIAERTAEIGQESKKRDSKTVDLENLETRQLIFIGANEVKA
;
A
#
# COMPACT_ATOMS: atom_id res chain seq x y z
N MET A 1 -12.42 6.52 -25.85
CA MET A 1 -12.55 5.07 -26.12
C MET A 1 -12.74 4.34 -24.80
N LEU A 2 -13.69 3.41 -24.69
CA LEU A 2 -13.91 2.60 -23.49
C LEU A 2 -13.64 1.13 -23.82
N ILE A 3 -12.88 0.44 -22.95
CA ILE A 3 -12.60 -0.99 -23.08
C ILE A 3 -13.36 -1.72 -21.96
N GLN A 4 -14.20 -2.69 -22.34
CA GLN A 4 -14.95 -3.53 -21.41
C GLN A 4 -14.43 -4.97 -21.47
N ILE A 5 -14.23 -5.58 -20.30
CA ILE A 5 -13.71 -6.95 -20.17
C ILE A 5 -14.69 -7.73 -19.30
N HIS A 6 -15.23 -8.81 -19.85
CA HIS A 6 -16.18 -9.70 -19.17
C HIS A 6 -15.58 -11.12 -19.11
N MET A 7 -15.71 -11.78 -17.96
CA MET A 7 -15.15 -13.11 -17.74
C MET A 7 -16.09 -13.95 -16.89
N LEU A 8 -16.27 -15.21 -17.29
CA LEU A 8 -16.87 -16.26 -16.46
C LEU A 8 -15.76 -17.23 -16.07
N GLN A 9 -15.43 -17.27 -14.78
CA GLN A 9 -14.38 -18.11 -14.24
C GLN A 9 -14.97 -19.04 -13.19
N ASN A 10 -14.81 -20.34 -13.39
CA ASN A 10 -15.12 -21.36 -12.39
C ASN A 10 -13.92 -21.57 -11.47
N TYR A 11 -14.19 -21.86 -10.21
CA TYR A 11 -13.18 -22.21 -9.21
C TYR A 11 -13.53 -23.58 -8.61
N VAL A 12 -12.51 -24.39 -8.35
CA VAL A 12 -12.65 -25.58 -7.51
C VAL A 12 -13.06 -25.16 -6.08
N PRO A 13 -13.58 -26.09 -5.24
CA PRO A 13 -13.89 -25.78 -3.84
C PRO A 13 -12.69 -25.14 -3.13
N SER A 14 -12.80 -23.83 -2.87
CA SER A 14 -11.71 -23.00 -2.37
C SER A 14 -12.25 -21.78 -1.63
N LEU A 15 -11.45 -21.25 -0.69
CA LEU A 15 -11.81 -20.08 0.11
C LEU A 15 -11.03 -18.85 -0.36
N LEU A 16 -11.47 -18.27 -1.49
CA LEU A 16 -10.77 -17.19 -2.20
C LEU A 16 -10.74 -15.85 -1.46
N ASN A 17 -11.79 -15.54 -0.70
CA ASN A 17 -11.91 -14.29 0.05
C ASN A 17 -12.77 -14.49 1.30
N ARG A 18 -12.27 -14.03 2.45
CA ARG A 18 -12.98 -14.09 3.73
C ARG A 18 -13.56 -12.74 4.14
N ASP A 19 -14.60 -12.76 4.95
CA ASP A 19 -15.07 -11.59 5.70
C ASP A 19 -14.40 -11.48 7.07
N ASP A 20 -14.82 -10.51 7.87
CA ASP A 20 -14.21 -10.20 9.16
C ASP A 20 -14.47 -11.30 10.22
N SER A 21 -15.45 -12.18 9.99
CA SER A 21 -15.70 -13.37 10.82
C SER A 21 -14.88 -14.60 10.39
N GLY A 22 -14.19 -14.50 9.26
CA GLY A 22 -13.44 -15.59 8.65
C GLY A 22 -14.24 -16.48 7.70
N ALA A 23 -15.54 -16.20 7.51
CA ALA A 23 -16.41 -16.92 6.58
C ALA A 23 -16.15 -16.50 5.12
N ALA A 24 -16.58 -17.34 4.17
CA ALA A 24 -16.51 -17.01 2.75
C ALA A 24 -17.38 -15.78 2.45
N LYS A 25 -16.78 -14.78 1.82
CA LYS A 25 -17.50 -13.54 1.51
C LYS A 25 -18.63 -13.82 0.52
N SER A 26 -19.82 -13.32 0.82
CA SER A 26 -21.03 -13.55 0.01
C SER A 26 -21.82 -12.26 -0.21
N ALA A 27 -22.80 -12.30 -1.11
CA ALA A 27 -23.77 -11.24 -1.33
C ALA A 27 -25.10 -11.79 -1.87
N PRO A 28 -26.25 -11.16 -1.56
CA PRO A 28 -27.52 -11.49 -2.18
C PRO A 28 -27.56 -11.00 -3.63
N PHE A 29 -27.96 -11.88 -4.57
CA PHE A 29 -28.19 -11.51 -5.95
C PHE A 29 -29.25 -12.42 -6.58
N GLY A 30 -30.32 -11.80 -7.10
CA GLY A 30 -31.45 -12.53 -7.70
C GLY A 30 -32.18 -13.45 -6.70
N GLY A 31 -32.39 -13.01 -5.45
CA GLY A 31 -33.12 -13.78 -4.43
C GLY A 31 -32.38 -14.98 -3.84
N ARG A 32 -31.07 -15.11 -4.10
CA ARG A 32 -30.20 -16.17 -3.56
C ARG A 32 -28.88 -15.57 -3.06
N GLN A 33 -28.25 -16.23 -2.10
CA GLN A 33 -26.89 -15.91 -1.67
C GLN A 33 -25.89 -16.47 -2.67
N ARG A 34 -24.87 -15.68 -3.03
CA ARG A 34 -23.78 -16.11 -3.91
C ARG A 34 -22.43 -15.79 -3.27
N GLY A 35 -21.44 -16.65 -3.49
CA GLY A 35 -20.05 -16.34 -3.16
C GLY A 35 -19.58 -15.11 -3.95
N ARG A 36 -18.79 -14.25 -3.31
CA ARG A 36 -18.30 -13.00 -3.89
C ARG A 36 -16.83 -12.80 -3.58
N ILE A 37 -16.04 -12.51 -4.61
CA ILE A 37 -14.68 -12.00 -4.45
C ILE A 37 -14.76 -10.48 -4.46
N SER A 38 -14.22 -9.85 -3.42
CA SER A 38 -14.23 -8.39 -3.34
C SER A 38 -13.36 -7.75 -4.43
N SER A 39 -13.78 -6.61 -5.00
CA SER A 39 -13.06 -5.98 -6.10
C SER A 39 -11.65 -5.54 -5.69
N GLN A 40 -11.45 -5.17 -4.42
CA GLN A 40 -10.13 -4.87 -3.86
C GLN A 40 -9.21 -6.10 -3.82
N CYS A 41 -9.75 -7.30 -3.56
CA CYS A 41 -8.97 -8.54 -3.56
C CYS A 41 -8.48 -8.86 -4.98
N LEU A 42 -9.37 -8.78 -5.98
CA LEU A 42 -9.00 -8.95 -7.39
C LEU A 42 -7.98 -7.90 -7.83
N LYS A 43 -8.23 -6.60 -7.56
CA LYS A 43 -7.32 -5.51 -7.91
C LYS A 43 -5.93 -5.67 -7.28
N ARG A 44 -5.86 -6.10 -6.02
CA ARG A 44 -4.57 -6.38 -5.36
C ARG A 44 -3.87 -7.58 -5.98
N SER A 45 -4.61 -8.66 -6.25
CA SER A 45 -4.06 -9.86 -6.89
C SER A 45 -3.47 -9.54 -8.26
N ILE A 46 -4.20 -8.78 -9.08
CA ILE A 46 -3.72 -8.32 -10.39
C ILE A 46 -2.45 -7.49 -10.23
N ARG A 47 -2.47 -6.46 -9.35
CA ARG A 47 -1.33 -5.56 -9.17
C ARG A 47 -0.06 -6.28 -8.73
N LEU A 48 -0.19 -7.32 -7.91
CA LEU A 48 0.95 -8.08 -7.37
C LEU A 48 1.29 -9.33 -8.20
N SER A 49 0.55 -9.61 -9.27
CA SER A 49 0.87 -10.73 -10.16
C SER A 49 2.15 -10.47 -10.93
N ASP A 50 2.91 -11.52 -11.19
CA ASP A 50 4.15 -11.43 -11.98
C ASP A 50 3.88 -10.84 -13.36
N SER A 51 2.78 -11.22 -14.02
CA SER A 51 2.38 -10.66 -15.31
C SER A 51 2.22 -9.14 -15.30
N PHE A 52 1.63 -8.58 -14.24
CA PHE A 52 1.49 -7.13 -14.12
C PHE A 52 2.81 -6.47 -13.77
N GLN A 53 3.55 -7.03 -12.81
CA GLN A 53 4.85 -6.50 -12.40
C GLN A 53 5.83 -6.48 -13.57
N ASP A 54 5.94 -7.58 -14.33
CA ASP A 54 6.83 -7.69 -15.49
C ASP A 54 6.47 -6.74 -16.62
N ALA A 55 5.17 -6.48 -16.82
CA ALA A 55 4.71 -5.55 -17.85
C ALA A 55 5.12 -4.10 -17.57
N PHE A 56 5.14 -3.67 -16.29
CA PHE A 56 5.29 -2.26 -15.92
C PHE A 56 6.55 -1.94 -15.11
N LYS A 57 7.35 -2.92 -14.68
CA LYS A 57 8.54 -2.68 -13.85
C LYS A 57 9.57 -1.75 -14.47
N LYS A 58 9.68 -1.76 -15.81
CA LYS A 58 10.64 -0.92 -16.55
C LYS A 58 10.27 0.56 -16.54
N ASP A 59 8.99 0.87 -16.35
CA ASP A 59 8.51 2.24 -16.34
C ASP A 59 8.92 2.98 -15.06
N GLY A 60 9.30 2.24 -14.00
CA GLY A 60 9.67 2.82 -12.70
C GLY A 60 8.48 3.43 -11.94
N LEU A 61 7.24 3.23 -12.42
CA LEU A 61 6.01 3.81 -11.89
C LEU A 61 5.24 2.87 -10.94
N LEU A 62 5.77 1.67 -10.68
CA LEU A 62 5.18 0.77 -9.71
C LEU A 62 5.35 1.33 -8.30
N ALA A 63 4.25 1.36 -7.57
CA ALA A 63 4.16 2.03 -6.29
C ALA A 63 3.64 1.09 -5.19
N ASP A 64 4.14 1.33 -3.98
CA ASP A 64 3.82 0.60 -2.78
C ASP A 64 2.83 1.36 -1.91
N ARG A 65 1.87 0.61 -1.34
CA ARG A 65 0.91 1.14 -0.37
C ARG A 65 1.46 0.94 1.04
N THR A 66 1.93 1.99 1.70
CA THR A 66 2.62 1.89 2.99
C THR A 66 2.30 3.06 3.93
N LYS A 67 2.44 2.82 5.23
CA LYS A 67 2.54 3.88 6.25
C LYS A 67 3.97 4.18 6.66
N ARG A 68 4.91 3.32 6.26
CA ARG A 68 6.32 3.40 6.63
C ARG A 68 7.12 4.34 5.73
N LEU A 69 6.46 5.38 5.20
CA LEU A 69 7.10 6.42 4.40
C LEU A 69 8.28 7.09 5.13
N PRO A 70 8.21 7.40 6.45
CA PRO A 70 9.33 8.01 7.17
C PRO A 70 10.60 7.17 7.09
N LYS A 71 10.44 5.84 7.21
CA LYS A 71 11.55 4.89 7.09
C LYS A 71 12.15 4.89 5.68
N LEU A 72 11.32 4.94 4.64
CA LEU A 72 11.77 4.99 3.26
C LEU A 72 12.55 6.27 2.96
N VAL A 73 12.04 7.42 3.40
CA VAL A 73 12.71 8.72 3.24
C VAL A 73 14.03 8.77 4.01
N ALA A 74 14.05 8.31 5.27
CA ALA A 74 15.29 8.25 6.06
C ALA A 74 16.35 7.36 5.39
N ALA A 75 15.95 6.20 4.85
CA ALA A 75 16.86 5.32 4.12
C ALA A 75 17.42 6.01 2.86
N ALA A 76 16.58 6.65 2.07
CA ALA A 76 17.00 7.39 0.87
C ALA A 76 17.95 8.55 1.20
N LEU A 77 17.68 9.31 2.27
CA LEU A 77 18.56 10.39 2.73
C LEU A 77 19.94 9.87 3.18
N ARG A 78 19.99 8.73 3.86
CA ARG A 78 21.26 8.08 4.23
C ARG A 78 22.04 7.63 2.99
N GLU A 79 21.35 7.07 1.99
CA GLU A 79 21.99 6.72 0.70
C GLU A 79 22.58 7.95 0.00
N LEU A 80 21.98 9.12 0.17
CA LEU A 80 22.48 10.41 -0.33
C LEU A 80 23.60 11.03 0.53
N GLY A 81 23.99 10.40 1.63
CA GLY A 81 25.05 10.87 2.52
C GLY A 81 24.62 11.96 3.51
N ALA A 82 23.31 12.12 3.77
CA ALA A 82 22.84 13.03 4.79
C ALA A 82 23.26 12.56 6.20
N GLY A 83 23.60 13.51 7.08
CA GLY A 83 23.93 13.20 8.47
C GLY A 83 22.71 12.68 9.25
N GLU A 84 22.95 11.80 10.21
CA GLU A 84 21.87 11.09 10.93
C GLU A 84 20.87 12.02 11.61
N ALA A 85 21.32 13.17 12.13
CA ALA A 85 20.44 14.18 12.71
C ALA A 85 19.43 14.75 11.69
N VAL A 86 19.85 14.92 10.43
CA VAL A 86 18.98 15.40 9.34
C VAL A 86 17.97 14.32 8.95
N CYS A 87 18.44 13.07 8.81
CA CYS A 87 17.58 11.92 8.51
C CYS A 87 16.46 11.78 9.54
N THR A 88 16.78 11.86 10.83
CA THR A 88 15.80 11.76 11.92
C THR A 88 14.80 12.91 11.89
N ALA A 89 15.29 14.15 11.77
CA ALA A 89 14.41 15.32 11.74
C ALA A 89 13.43 15.31 10.56
N ILE A 90 13.87 14.86 9.37
CA ILE A 90 12.98 14.76 8.19
C ILE A 90 12.02 13.58 8.32
N ALA A 91 12.46 12.44 8.84
CA ALA A 91 11.58 11.29 9.08
C ALA A 91 10.44 11.65 10.04
N GLU A 92 10.74 12.34 11.14
CA GLU A 92 9.75 12.87 12.08
C GLU A 92 8.70 13.73 11.39
N ARG A 93 9.14 14.69 10.56
CA ARG A 93 8.22 15.53 9.78
C ARG A 93 7.40 14.74 8.78
N THR A 94 7.99 13.73 8.16
CA THR A 94 7.29 12.85 7.22
C THR A 94 6.17 12.08 7.91
N ALA A 95 6.35 11.68 9.17
CA ALA A 95 5.33 10.97 9.94
C ALA A 95 4.09 11.82 10.25
N GLU A 96 4.22 13.15 10.26
CA GLU A 96 3.11 14.08 10.45
C GLU A 96 2.15 14.14 9.25
N ILE A 97 2.51 13.56 8.10
CA ILE A 97 1.63 13.54 6.92
C ILE A 97 0.26 12.92 7.27
N GLY A 98 -0.78 13.73 7.08
CA GLY A 98 -2.17 13.37 7.38
C GLY A 98 -2.59 13.60 8.83
N GLN A 99 -1.85 14.41 9.60
CA GLN A 99 -2.24 14.94 10.92
C GLN A 99 -1.98 16.45 10.99
N GLU A 100 -2.60 17.13 11.96
CA GLU A 100 -2.19 18.49 12.33
C GLU A 100 -0.81 18.45 13.02
N SER A 101 0.07 19.37 12.65
CA SER A 101 1.39 19.49 13.27
C SER A 101 1.25 19.83 14.75
N LYS A 102 1.79 18.97 15.61
CA LYS A 102 1.86 19.20 17.06
C LYS A 102 3.21 19.80 17.47
N LYS A 103 3.25 20.46 18.63
CA LYS A 103 4.52 20.89 19.26
C LYS A 103 5.41 19.66 19.48
N ARG A 104 6.70 19.83 19.21
CA ARG A 104 7.71 18.77 19.35
C ARG A 104 7.95 18.49 20.83
N ASP A 105 7.72 17.25 21.25
CA ASP A 105 8.24 16.74 22.52
C ASP A 105 9.62 16.13 22.27
N SER A 106 10.59 16.45 23.12
CA SER A 106 11.98 15.97 23.04
C SER A 106 12.11 14.51 23.52
N LYS A 107 11.31 13.60 22.95
CA LYS A 107 11.46 12.17 23.19
C LYS A 107 12.34 11.56 22.12
N THR A 108 13.14 10.56 22.49
CA THR A 108 13.89 9.72 21.56
C THR A 108 12.91 9.10 20.56
N VAL A 109 13.06 9.44 19.28
CA VAL A 109 12.16 8.95 18.23
C VAL A 109 12.63 7.58 17.75
N ASP A 110 11.75 6.59 17.89
CA ASP A 110 11.94 5.27 17.31
C ASP A 110 11.64 5.32 15.81
N LEU A 111 12.70 5.47 15.02
CA LEU A 111 12.63 5.52 13.56
C LEU A 111 12.09 4.24 12.93
N GLU A 112 12.22 3.08 13.59
CA GLU A 112 11.79 1.81 13.00
C GLU A 112 10.28 1.65 13.03
N ASN A 113 9.63 2.18 14.07
CA ASN A 113 8.19 2.11 14.28
C ASN A 113 7.46 3.40 13.85
N LEU A 114 8.16 4.32 13.19
CA LEU A 114 7.59 5.58 12.76
C LEU A 114 6.71 5.41 11.51
N GLU A 115 5.43 5.78 11.64
CA GLU A 115 4.42 5.62 10.61
C GLU A 115 3.63 6.92 10.35
N THR A 116 3.25 7.15 9.10
CA THR A 116 2.24 8.14 8.75
C THR A 116 0.87 7.73 9.24
N ARG A 117 0.01 8.71 9.54
CA ARG A 117 -1.39 8.42 9.90
C ARG A 117 -2.16 7.80 8.75
N GLN A 118 -1.93 8.36 7.57
CA GLN A 118 -2.57 7.97 6.33
C GLN A 118 -1.75 6.91 5.59
N LEU A 119 -2.45 6.03 4.86
CA LEU A 119 -1.80 5.11 3.92
C LEU A 119 -1.37 5.90 2.69
N ILE A 120 -0.08 5.89 2.41
CA ILE A 120 0.51 6.52 1.24
C ILE A 120 0.65 5.48 0.14
N PHE A 121 0.50 5.91 -1.12
CA PHE A 121 0.80 5.11 -2.29
C PHE A 121 1.94 5.81 -3.03
N ILE A 122 3.15 5.23 -3.01
CA ILE A 122 4.36 5.91 -3.47
C ILE A 122 5.23 5.01 -4.34
N GLY A 123 5.70 5.55 -5.47
CA GLY A 123 6.63 4.91 -6.40
C GLY A 123 8.07 4.96 -5.91
N ALA A 124 8.89 3.99 -6.32
CA ALA A 124 10.31 3.98 -5.97
C ALA A 124 11.06 5.22 -6.49
N ASN A 125 10.63 5.74 -7.64
CA ASN A 125 11.12 6.98 -8.24
C ASN A 125 10.75 8.23 -7.43
N GLU A 126 9.60 8.24 -6.74
CA GLU A 126 9.12 9.40 -5.98
C GLU A 126 9.84 9.55 -4.63
N VAL A 127 10.37 8.46 -4.06
CA VAL A 127 11.14 8.52 -2.80
C VAL A 127 12.53 9.15 -3.01
N LYS A 128 13.10 8.99 -4.20
CA LYS A 128 14.48 9.43 -4.54
C LYS A 128 14.54 10.74 -5.33
N ALA A 129 13.39 11.29 -5.73
CA ALA A 129 13.28 12.56 -6.46
C ALA A 129 13.52 13.76 -5.55
#